data_AF-A0A7W2N5B1-F1
#
_entry.id   AF-A0A7W2N5B1-F1
#
_cell.length_a   1.000
_cell.length_b   1.000
_cell.length_c   1.000
_cell.angle_alpha   90.00
_cell.angle_beta   90.00
_cell.angle_gamma   90.00
#
_symmetry.space_group_name_H-M   'P 1'
#
loop_
_entity.id
_entity.type
_entity.pdbx_description
1 polymer ?
#
loop_
_entity_poly.entity_id
_entity_poly.type
_entity_poly.pdbx_seq_one_letter_code
_entity_poly.pdbx_strand_id
1 'polypeptide(L)'
;MQMQQILGYLGLAPFVLALVFEKFSPTLLNIAAEQVFIFYSAIILSFIAGTLWRKHNDKLSIKLQLCSNIFSLLAFFALLLPNYLALVILAVIYPAILCCEYYFDTAKNEHKSYLRMRLKLTTLVVIMHIIAVLLWCT
;
A
#
# COMPACT_ATOMS: atom_id res chain seq x y z
N MET A 1 4.51 -8.86 -19.02
CA MET A 1 4.15 -7.54 -18.44
C MET A 1 2.64 -7.37 -18.17
N GLN A 2 1.72 -7.83 -19.04
CA GLN A 2 0.29 -7.56 -18.88
C GLN A 2 -0.36 -8.19 -17.62
N MET A 3 -0.04 -9.45 -17.28
CA MET A 3 -0.66 -10.12 -16.12
C MET A 3 -0.33 -9.44 -14.78
N GLN A 4 0.92 -9.02 -14.59
CA GLN A 4 1.33 -8.29 -13.37
C GLN A 4 0.61 -6.95 -13.22
N GLN A 5 0.33 -6.27 -14.34
CA GLN A 5 -0.43 -5.03 -14.34
C GLN A 5 -1.88 -5.27 -13.96
N ILE A 6 -2.53 -6.27 -14.56
CA ILE A 6 -3.92 -6.64 -14.25
C ILE A 6 -4.08 -6.97 -12.76
N LEU A 7 -3.19 -7.81 -12.23
CA LEU A 7 -3.21 -8.17 -10.80
C LEU A 7 -2.97 -6.97 -9.89
N GLY A 8 -2.09 -6.04 -10.28
CA GLY A 8 -1.85 -4.80 -9.55
C GLY A 8 -3.10 -3.92 -9.43
N TYR A 9 -3.87 -3.77 -10.52
CA TYR A 9 -5.12 -3.01 -10.50
C TYR A 9 -6.26 -3.77 -9.78
N LEU A 10 -6.32 -5.10 -9.88
CA LEU A 10 -7.26 -5.91 -9.11
C LEU A 10 -7.03 -5.78 -7.60
N GLY A 11 -5.79 -5.50 -7.17
CA GLY A 11 -5.48 -5.15 -5.78
C GLY A 11 -6.18 -3.89 -5.27
N LEU A 12 -6.78 -3.05 -6.14
CA LEU A 12 -7.61 -1.92 -5.71
C LEU A 12 -9.04 -2.32 -5.35
N ALA A 13 -9.50 -3.51 -5.78
CA ALA A 13 -10.89 -3.90 -5.62
C ALA A 13 -11.33 -3.90 -4.14
N PRO A 14 -10.57 -4.47 -3.18
CA PRO A 14 -11.03 -4.49 -1.79
C PRO A 14 -11.09 -3.11 -1.13
N PHE A 15 -10.25 -2.15 -1.55
CA PHE A 15 -10.36 -0.75 -1.10
C PHE A 15 -11.67 -0.12 -1.57
N VAL A 16 -12.01 -0.28 -2.86
CA VAL A 16 -13.26 0.24 -3.43
C VAL A 16 -14.45 -0.42 -2.76
N LEU A 17 -14.41 -1.73 -2.57
CA LEU A 17 -15.48 -2.45 -1.89
C LEU A 17 -15.68 -1.92 -0.47
N ALA A 18 -14.63 -1.76 0.34
CA ALA A 18 -14.78 -1.23 1.69
C ALA A 18 -15.42 0.18 1.72
N LEU A 19 -15.01 1.08 0.80
CA LEU A 19 -15.59 2.43 0.71
C LEU A 19 -17.04 2.45 0.24
N VAL A 20 -17.42 1.55 -0.68
CA VAL A 20 -18.79 1.48 -1.23
C VAL A 20 -19.72 0.77 -0.26
N PHE A 21 -19.26 -0.30 0.39
CA PHE A 21 -20.08 -1.12 1.28
C PHE A 21 -20.61 -0.34 2.48
N GLU A 22 -19.87 0.63 2.98
CA GLU A 22 -20.33 1.54 4.04
C GLU A 22 -21.71 2.15 3.75
N LYS A 23 -22.01 2.44 2.48
CA LYS A 23 -23.31 3.02 2.07
C LYS A 23 -24.48 2.05 2.14
N PHE A 24 -24.22 0.75 2.10
CA PHE A 24 -25.24 -0.30 2.10
C PHE A 24 -25.34 -1.02 3.44
N SER A 25 -24.21 -1.25 4.09
CA SER A 25 -24.10 -1.88 5.41
C SER A 25 -22.84 -1.37 6.10
N PRO A 26 -22.94 -0.78 7.31
CA PRO A 26 -21.78 -0.26 8.04
C PRO A 26 -20.83 -1.37 8.52
N THR A 27 -21.28 -2.62 8.48
CA THR A 27 -20.48 -3.78 8.87
C THR A 27 -20.43 -4.81 7.75
N LEU A 28 -19.23 -5.30 7.46
CA LEU A 28 -18.96 -6.48 6.63
C LEU A 28 -18.48 -7.60 7.55
N LEU A 29 -19.21 -8.71 7.61
CA LEU A 29 -18.88 -9.84 8.51
C LEU A 29 -18.70 -9.43 9.98
N ASN A 30 -19.53 -8.50 10.49
CA ASN A 30 -19.44 -7.89 11.83
C ASN A 30 -18.18 -7.06 12.09
N ILE A 31 -17.40 -6.72 11.06
CA ILE A 31 -16.25 -5.82 11.14
C ILE A 31 -16.65 -4.49 10.48
N ALA A 32 -16.29 -3.37 11.10
CA ALA A 32 -16.53 -2.04 10.52
C ALA A 32 -15.79 -1.91 9.17
N ALA A 33 -16.42 -1.28 8.17
CA ALA A 33 -15.80 -1.15 6.85
C ALA A 33 -14.45 -0.40 6.89
N GLU A 34 -14.32 0.57 7.82
CA GLU A 34 -13.06 1.26 8.11
C GLU A 34 -11.95 0.30 8.53
N GLN A 35 -12.23 -0.63 9.44
CA GLN A 35 -11.24 -1.63 9.88
C GLN A 35 -10.85 -2.59 8.76
N VAL A 36 -11.82 -3.01 7.93
CA VAL A 36 -11.56 -3.84 6.74
C VAL A 36 -10.61 -3.12 5.78
N PHE A 37 -10.84 -1.81 5.54
CA PHE A 37 -9.99 -0.98 4.69
C PHE A 37 -8.56 -0.90 5.25
N ILE A 38 -8.41 -0.62 6.55
CA ILE A 38 -7.11 -0.49 7.22
C ILE A 38 -6.34 -1.82 7.20
N PHE A 39 -6.99 -2.94 7.53
CA PHE A 39 -6.36 -4.25 7.51
C PHE A 39 -5.86 -4.62 6.12
N TYR A 40 -6.70 -4.42 5.10
CA TYR A 40 -6.31 -4.70 3.73
C TYR A 40 -5.16 -3.79 3.28
N SER A 41 -5.20 -2.52 3.67
CA SER A 41 -4.12 -1.57 3.38
C SER A 41 -2.78 -2.03 3.96
N ALA A 42 -2.74 -2.42 5.23
CA ALA A 42 -1.51 -2.90 5.86
C ALA A 42 -0.95 -4.16 5.18
N ILE A 43 -1.84 -5.09 4.76
CA ILE A 43 -1.45 -6.30 4.01
C ILE A 43 -0.81 -5.91 2.67
N ILE A 44 -1.46 -5.05 1.89
CA ILE A 44 -0.93 -4.61 0.58
C ILE A 44 0.38 -3.87 0.75
N LEU A 45 0.51 -3.00 1.76
CA LEU A 45 1.75 -2.29 2.02
C LEU A 45 2.89 -3.25 2.38
N SER A 46 2.63 -4.26 3.21
CA SER A 46 3.61 -5.31 3.56
C SER A 46 3.97 -6.19 2.36
N PHE A 47 3.01 -6.52 1.50
CA PHE A 47 3.25 -7.24 0.27
C PHE A 47 4.16 -6.45 -0.69
N ILE A 48 3.91 -5.15 -0.84
CA ILE A 48 4.77 -4.25 -1.60
C ILE A 48 6.17 -4.18 -0.96
N ALA A 49 6.26 -4.07 0.36
CA ALA A 49 7.56 -4.08 1.05
C ALA A 49 8.37 -5.33 0.73
N GLY A 50 7.74 -6.48 0.56
CA GLY A 50 8.37 -7.72 0.09
C GLY A 50 9.04 -7.61 -1.29
N THR A 51 8.59 -6.71 -2.18
CA THR A 51 9.20 -6.56 -3.51
C THR A 51 10.62 -5.98 -3.45
N LEU A 52 10.99 -5.34 -2.34
CA LEU A 52 12.33 -4.82 -2.07
C LEU A 52 13.36 -5.94 -1.82
N TRP A 53 12.96 -7.21 -1.69
CA TRP A 53 13.91 -8.34 -1.57
C TRP A 53 14.59 -8.73 -2.89
N ARG A 54 14.35 -8.00 -3.98
CA ARG A 54 14.99 -8.24 -5.28
C ARG A 54 16.52 -8.20 -5.13
N LYS A 55 17.17 -9.22 -5.67
CA LYS A 55 18.63 -9.38 -5.60
C LYS A 55 19.32 -8.35 -6.49
N HIS A 56 20.11 -7.47 -5.88
CA HIS A 56 21.06 -6.61 -6.58
C HIS A 56 22.48 -7.07 -6.23
N ASN A 57 23.33 -6.17 -5.71
CA ASN A 57 24.66 -6.48 -5.19
C ASN A 57 24.61 -6.60 -3.66
N ASP A 58 25.54 -7.31 -3.02
CA ASP A 58 25.42 -7.74 -1.61
C ASP A 58 25.12 -6.59 -0.63
N LYS A 59 25.85 -5.47 -0.74
CA LYS A 59 25.64 -4.29 0.12
C LYS A 59 24.30 -3.58 -0.12
N LEU A 60 23.83 -3.54 -1.37
CA LEU A 60 22.57 -2.89 -1.74
C LEU A 60 21.38 -3.76 -1.32
N SER A 61 21.50 -5.08 -1.49
CA SER A 61 20.50 -6.06 -1.08
C SER A 61 20.22 -5.99 0.42
N ILE A 62 21.26 -5.86 1.27
CA ILE A 62 21.08 -5.70 2.72
C ILE A 62 20.27 -4.43 3.06
N LYS A 63 20.57 -3.29 2.42
CA LYS A 63 19.82 -2.05 2.65
C LYS A 63 18.36 -2.19 2.26
N LEU A 64 18.09 -2.80 1.10
CA LEU A 64 16.73 -3.02 0.59
C LEU A 64 15.93 -3.98 1.47
N GLN A 65 16.56 -5.05 1.98
CA GLN A 65 15.96 -5.98 2.95
C GLN A 65 15.64 -5.28 4.28
N LEU A 66 16.52 -4.39 4.76
CA LEU A 66 16.24 -3.61 5.96
C LEU A 66 15.04 -2.67 5.74
N CYS A 67 15.02 -1.92 4.62
CA CYS A 67 13.89 -1.07 4.24
C CYS A 67 12.58 -1.86 4.15
N SER A 68 12.61 -3.04 3.53
CA SER A 68 11.48 -3.97 3.46
C SER A 68 10.89 -4.26 4.83
N ASN A 69 11.73 -4.68 5.78
CA ASN A 69 11.28 -4.99 7.14
C ASN A 69 10.76 -3.74 7.87
N ILE A 70 11.42 -2.59 7.72
CA ILE A 70 10.95 -1.33 8.32
C ILE A 70 9.54 -0.99 7.82
N PHE A 71 9.29 -1.04 6.51
CA PHE A 71 7.97 -0.74 5.96
C PHE A 71 6.89 -1.73 6.41
N SER A 72 7.19 -3.03 6.46
CA SER A 72 6.26 -4.04 6.98
C SER A 72 5.95 -3.83 8.46
N LEU A 73 6.96 -3.47 9.27
CA LEU A 73 6.76 -3.15 10.68
C LEU A 73 5.95 -1.88 10.87
N LEU A 74 6.19 -0.84 10.07
CA LEU A 74 5.37 0.38 10.10
C LEU A 74 3.91 0.08 9.73
N ALA A 75 3.66 -0.77 8.74
CA ALA A 75 2.32 -1.22 8.39
C ALA A 75 1.66 -1.97 9.54
N PHE A 76 2.39 -2.86 10.22
CA PHE A 76 1.91 -3.57 11.41
C PHE A 76 1.61 -2.63 12.58
N PHE A 77 2.53 -1.71 12.90
CA PHE A 77 2.33 -0.74 13.98
C PHE A 77 1.14 0.19 13.72
N ALA A 78 0.86 0.53 12.45
CA ALA A 78 -0.33 1.30 12.11
C ALA A 78 -1.63 0.59 12.54
N LEU A 79 -1.68 -0.75 12.55
CA LEU A 79 -2.84 -1.51 13.01
C LEU A 79 -3.09 -1.44 14.52
N LEU A 80 -2.08 -1.05 15.30
CA LEU A 80 -2.19 -0.89 16.75
C LEU A 80 -2.66 0.50 17.16
N LEU A 81 -2.78 1.43 16.20
CA LEU A 81 -3.17 2.81 16.42
C LEU A 81 -4.68 2.99 16.21
N PRO A 82 -5.27 4.07 16.75
CA PRO A 82 -6.63 4.48 16.40
C PRO A 82 -6.82 4.60 14.88
N ASN A 83 -8.01 4.26 14.39
CA ASN A 83 -8.27 4.14 12.96
C ASN A 83 -7.88 5.40 12.14
N TYR A 84 -8.19 6.59 12.64
CA TYR A 84 -7.77 7.85 12.03
C TYR A 84 -6.25 7.95 11.81
N LEU A 85 -5.46 7.64 12.85
CA LEU A 85 -4.00 7.67 12.77
C LEU A 85 -3.48 6.58 11.83
N ALA A 86 -4.09 5.38 11.87
CA ALA A 86 -3.74 4.29 10.98
C ALA A 86 -3.92 4.69 9.50
N LEU A 87 -5.06 5.29 9.15
CA LEU A 87 -5.34 5.78 7.79
C LEU A 87 -4.31 6.82 7.35
N VAL A 88 -4.01 7.82 8.18
CA VAL A 88 -3.04 8.87 7.84
C VAL A 88 -1.63 8.30 7.67
N ILE A 89 -1.19 7.44 8.59
CA ILE A 89 0.15 6.85 8.56
C ILE A 89 0.31 5.95 7.34
N LEU A 90 -0.65 5.06 7.06
CA LEU A 90 -0.61 4.18 5.89
C LEU A 90 -0.56 5.00 4.59
N ALA A 91 -1.36 6.07 4.50
CA ALA A 91 -1.36 6.98 3.36
C ALA A 91 0.00 7.65 3.12
N VAL A 92 0.77 7.95 4.17
CA VAL A 92 2.12 8.53 4.08
C VAL A 92 3.17 7.48 3.70
N ILE A 93 3.04 6.24 4.19
CA ILE A 93 4.04 5.19 3.92
C ILE A 93 4.00 4.72 2.46
N TYR A 94 2.83 4.72 1.81
CA TYR A 94 2.70 4.33 0.39
C TYR A 94 3.58 5.16 -0.57
N PRO A 95 3.58 6.50 -0.52
CA PRO A 95 4.57 7.31 -1.23
C PRO A 95 6.00 7.05 -0.79
N ALA A 96 6.26 6.87 0.51
CA ALA A 96 7.61 6.65 1.03
C ALA A 96 8.27 5.38 0.46
N ILE A 97 7.52 4.27 0.39
CA ILE A 97 8.02 3.04 -0.21
C ILE A 97 8.22 3.20 -1.73
N LEU A 98 7.35 3.95 -2.41
CA LEU A 98 7.54 4.25 -3.84
C LEU A 98 8.82 5.08 -4.08
N CYS A 99 9.09 6.08 -3.24
CA CYS A 99 10.34 6.85 -3.29
C CYS A 99 11.57 5.96 -3.06
N CYS A 100 11.46 5.00 -2.13
CA CYS A 100 12.49 3.97 -1.91
C CYS A 100 12.73 3.14 -3.19
N GLU A 101 11.66 2.67 -3.84
CA GLU A 101 11.75 1.93 -5.11
C GLU A 101 12.44 2.75 -6.21
N TYR A 102 12.10 4.05 -6.35
CA TYR A 102 12.75 4.93 -7.33
C TYR A 102 14.21 5.21 -7.01
N TYR A 103 14.56 5.43 -5.73
CA TYR A 103 15.91 5.78 -5.32
C TYR A 103 16.90 4.64 -5.58
N PHE A 104 16.46 3.40 -5.39
CA PHE A 104 17.31 2.22 -5.54
C PHE A 104 17.20 1.55 -6.92
N ASP A 105 16.37 2.05 -7.84
CA ASP A 105 16.24 1.48 -9.18
C ASP A 105 17.50 1.76 -10.02
N THR A 106 18.37 0.75 -10.13
CA THR A 106 19.56 0.78 -11.00
C THR A 106 19.15 0.47 -12.46
N ALA A 107 18.50 1.43 -13.10
CA ALA A 107 18.34 1.62 -14.55
C ALA A 107 18.45 0.37 -15.46
N LYS A 108 17.35 -0.39 -15.58
CA LYS A 108 17.03 -1.14 -16.81
C LYS A 108 15.70 -0.63 -17.37
N ASN A 109 15.59 -0.48 -18.68
CA ASN A 109 14.39 0.07 -19.34
C ASN A 109 13.11 -0.72 -19.01
N GLU A 110 13.21 -2.00 -18.65
CA GLU A 110 12.08 -2.84 -18.25
C GLU A 110 11.43 -2.42 -16.92
N HIS A 111 12.16 -1.75 -16.02
CA HIS A 111 11.63 -1.31 -14.72
C HIS A 111 10.80 -0.02 -14.80
N LYS A 112 10.99 0.79 -15.85
CA LYS A 112 10.23 2.04 -16.04
C LYS A 112 8.72 1.82 -16.17
N SER A 113 8.31 0.74 -16.85
CA SER A 113 6.89 0.38 -17.01
C SER A 113 6.26 -0.02 -15.66
N TYR A 114 7.01 -0.78 -14.86
CA TYR A 114 6.61 -1.16 -13.51
C TYR A 114 6.49 0.05 -12.58
N LEU A 115 7.50 0.93 -12.53
CA LEU A 115 7.47 2.12 -11.67
C LEU A 115 6.35 3.09 -12.07
N ARG A 116 6.07 3.24 -13.37
CA ARG A 116 4.91 4.04 -13.84
C ARG A 116 3.58 3.44 -13.38
N MET A 117 3.44 2.12 -13.40
CA MET A 117 2.27 1.44 -12.83
C MET A 117 2.17 1.67 -11.32
N ARG A 118 3.29 1.52 -10.59
CA ARG A 118 3.36 1.74 -9.15
C ARG A 118 2.95 3.16 -8.77
N LEU A 119 3.43 4.17 -9.49
CA LEU A 119 3.01 5.56 -9.32
C LEU A 119 1.48 5.71 -9.41
N LYS A 120 0.85 5.17 -10.47
CA LYS A 120 -0.61 5.24 -10.64
C LYS A 120 -1.36 4.55 -9.51
N LEU A 121 -0.95 3.34 -9.14
CA LEU A 121 -1.59 2.58 -8.06
C LEU A 121 -1.43 3.30 -6.71
N THR A 122 -0.23 3.75 -6.38
CA THR A 122 0.04 4.52 -5.15
C THR A 122 -0.82 5.78 -5.10
N THR A 123 -0.92 6.55 -6.19
CA THR A 123 -1.79 7.74 -6.25
C THR A 123 -3.25 7.38 -6.01
N LEU A 124 -3.77 6.31 -6.64
CA LEU A 124 -5.15 5.86 -6.45
C LEU A 124 -5.41 5.43 -5.00
N VAL A 125 -4.49 4.68 -4.40
CA VAL A 125 -4.61 4.25 -2.99
C VAL A 125 -4.57 5.45 -2.04
N VAL A 126 -3.71 6.44 -2.28
CA VAL A 126 -3.67 7.67 -1.45
C VAL A 126 -4.96 8.47 -1.58
N ILE A 127 -5.53 8.60 -2.79
CA ILE A 127 -6.83 9.23 -2.99
C ILE A 127 -7.92 8.47 -2.21
N MET A 128 -7.91 7.14 -2.24
CA MET A 128 -8.86 6.32 -1.46
C MET A 128 -8.68 6.52 0.06
N HIS A 129 -7.46 6.70 0.56
CA HIS A 129 -7.23 7.02 1.98
C HIS A 129 -7.74 8.41 2.34
N ILE A 130 -7.58 9.41 1.47
CA ILE A 130 -8.13 10.75 1.69
C ILE A 130 -9.66 10.67 1.76
N ILE A 131 -10.30 9.93 0.85
CA ILE A 131 -11.75 9.71 0.87
C ILE A 131 -12.16 8.99 2.15
N ALA A 132 -11.43 7.94 2.57
CA ALA A 132 -11.68 7.22 3.82
C ALA A 132 -11.65 8.14 5.04
N VAL A 133 -10.62 8.98 5.16
CA VAL A 133 -10.50 9.95 6.26
C VAL A 133 -11.65 10.96 6.23
N LEU A 134 -12.03 11.47 5.06
CA LEU A 134 -13.14 12.40 4.92
C LEU A 134 -14.51 11.76 5.19
N LEU A 135 -14.63 10.44 5.09
CA LEU A 135 -15.90 9.73 5.25
C LEU A 135 -16.10 9.23 6.69
N TRP A 136 -15.04 8.74 7.33
CA TRP A 136 -15.11 8.12 8.66
C TRP A 136 -14.62 9.02 9.81
N CYS A 137 -13.96 10.15 9.51
CA CYS A 137 -13.41 11.04 10.55
C CYS A 137 -13.99 12.47 10.52
N THR A 138 -15.10 12.68 9.80
CA THR A 138 -15.91 13.91 9.83
C THR A 138 -17.22 13.67 10.57
#